data_AF-A0A9D1VWZ1-F1
#
_entry.id   AF-A0A9D1VWZ1-F1
#
_cell.length_a   1.000
_cell.length_b   1.000
_cell.length_c   1.000
_cell.angle_alpha   90.00
_cell.angle_beta   90.00
_cell.angle_gamma   90.00
#
_symmetry.space_group_name_H-M   'P 1'
#
loop_
_entity.id
_entity.type
_entity.pdbx_description
1 polymer ?
#
loop_
_entity_poly.entity_id
_entity_poly.type
_entity_poly.pdbx_seq_one_letter_code
_entity_poly.pdbx_strand_id
1 'polypeptide(L)'
;MNFIKKNGAGLSLCLIIAVPAWFLGQAVPVIGGPVFSILIGMVITLFLTIKDPFTPGINYTSKKILQAAVVFLGFGMNLTEILAKGKQSLPII
;
A
#
# COMPACT_ATOMS: atom_id res chain seq x y z
N MET A 1 -0.25 -24.90 -8.52
CA MET A 1 -1.43 -24.02 -8.31
C MET A 1 -1.74 -23.73 -6.81
N ASN A 2 -0.74 -23.67 -5.93
CA ASN A 2 -0.97 -23.45 -4.48
C ASN A 2 -0.68 -22.01 -4.00
N PHE A 3 0.08 -21.22 -4.77
CA PHE A 3 0.48 -19.87 -4.37
C PHE A 3 -0.71 -18.88 -4.38
N ILE A 4 -1.56 -18.97 -5.40
CA ILE A 4 -2.76 -18.12 -5.54
C ILE A 4 -3.84 -18.52 -4.53
N LYS A 5 -4.02 -19.81 -4.24
CA LYS A 5 -4.96 -20.27 -3.20
C LYS A 5 -4.53 -19.85 -1.79
N LYS A 6 -3.23 -19.80 -1.51
CA LYS A 6 -2.70 -19.45 -0.17
C LYS A 6 -2.56 -17.94 0.05
N ASN A 7 -2.19 -17.18 -0.98
CA ASN A 7 -2.04 -15.73 -0.89
C ASN A 7 -3.35 -14.99 -1.18
N GLY A 8 -4.29 -15.62 -1.89
CA GLY A 8 -5.54 -15.02 -2.33
C GLY A 8 -6.41 -14.52 -1.18
N ALA A 9 -6.44 -15.24 -0.05
CA ALA A 9 -7.22 -14.83 1.12
C ALA A 9 -6.69 -13.53 1.76
N GLY A 10 -5.37 -13.38 1.90
CA GLY A 10 -4.78 -12.14 2.42
C GLY A 10 -4.85 -10.98 1.43
N LEU A 11 -4.74 -11.26 0.13
CA LEU A 11 -4.86 -10.25 -0.92
C LEU A 11 -6.29 -9.72 -1.04
N SER A 12 -7.31 -10.60 -1.01
CA SER A 12 -8.70 -10.19 -1.05
C SER A 12 -9.08 -9.36 0.18
N LEU A 13 -8.57 -9.72 1.36
CA LEU A 13 -8.76 -8.96 2.59
C LEU A 13 -8.15 -7.55 2.49
N CYS A 14 -6.92 -7.43 1.96
CA CYS A 14 -6.32 -6.12 1.69
C CYS A 14 -7.14 -5.29 0.68
N LEU A 15 -7.66 -5.90 -0.38
CA LEU A 15 -8.51 -5.21 -1.36
C LEU A 15 -9.83 -4.72 -0.75
N ILE A 16 -10.50 -5.55 0.04
CA ILE A 16 -11.75 -5.20 0.72
C ILE A 16 -11.56 -4.03 1.68
N ILE A 17 -10.38 -3.91 2.32
CA ILE A 17 -10.06 -2.78 3.19
C ILE A 17 -9.67 -1.54 2.38
N ALA A 18 -8.91 -1.72 1.30
CA ALA A 18 -8.40 -0.61 0.49
C ALA A 18 -9.50 0.17 -0.23
N VAL A 19 -10.54 -0.52 -0.74
CA VAL A 19 -11.65 0.13 -1.47
C VAL A 19 -12.42 1.17 -0.61
N PRO A 20 -12.95 0.82 0.57
CA PRO A 20 -13.62 1.80 1.42
C PRO A 20 -12.63 2.84 1.95
N ALA A 21 -11.39 2.46 2.28
CA ALA A 21 -10.39 3.42 2.77
C ALA A 21 -10.00 4.47 1.70
N TRP A 22 -9.93 4.08 0.43
CA TRP A 22 -9.75 5.01 -0.69
C TRP A 22 -10.94 5.95 -0.76
N PHE A 23 -12.16 5.42 -0.75
CA PHE A 23 -13.37 6.23 -0.85
C PHE A 23 -13.48 7.25 0.30
N LEU A 24 -13.23 6.83 1.54
CA LEU A 24 -13.19 7.71 2.70
C LEU A 24 -12.03 8.72 2.62
N GLY A 25 -10.85 8.30 2.16
CA GLY A 25 -9.70 9.18 1.98
C GLY A 25 -9.93 10.27 0.94
N GLN A 26 -10.78 10.00 -0.06
CA GLN A 26 -11.16 10.99 -1.06
C GLN A 26 -12.24 11.95 -0.54
N ALA A 27 -13.15 11.48 0.32
CA ALA A 27 -14.14 12.32 1.00
C ALA A 27 -13.50 13.27 2.02
N VAL A 28 -12.41 12.84 2.69
CA VAL A 28 -11.67 13.64 3.69
C VAL A 28 -10.20 13.78 3.24
N PRO A 29 -9.90 14.67 2.28
CA PRO A 29 -8.56 14.81 1.70
C PRO A 29 -7.51 15.35 2.68
N VAL A 30 -7.92 15.80 3.87
CA VAL A 30 -7.02 16.30 4.92
C VAL A 30 -6.14 15.17 5.49
N ILE A 31 -6.64 13.93 5.51
CA ILE A 31 -6.02 12.81 6.24
C ILE A 31 -5.43 11.77 5.27
N GLY A 32 -5.95 11.70 4.03
CA GLY A 32 -5.45 10.82 2.97
C GLY A 32 -5.85 9.34 3.14
N GLY A 33 -5.96 8.61 2.02
CA GLY A 33 -6.33 7.19 1.99
C GLY A 33 -5.47 6.25 2.83
N PRO A 34 -4.12 6.45 2.95
CA PRO A 34 -3.28 5.57 3.77
C PRO A 34 -3.63 5.59 5.26
N VAL A 35 -3.97 6.74 5.83
CA VAL A 35 -4.25 6.86 7.27
C VAL A 35 -5.56 6.15 7.61
N PHE A 36 -6.61 6.32 6.81
CA PHE A 36 -7.85 5.55 6.96
C PHE A 36 -7.61 4.03 6.82
N SER A 37 -6.76 3.62 5.88
CA SER A 37 -6.41 2.21 5.68
C SER A 37 -5.74 1.60 6.91
N ILE A 38 -4.84 2.36 7.56
CA ILE A 38 -4.15 1.93 8.79
C ILE A 38 -5.13 1.81 9.96
N LEU A 39 -6.00 2.80 10.16
CA LEU A 39 -6.99 2.79 11.23
C LEU A 39 -7.95 1.60 11.09
N ILE A 40 -8.49 1.38 9.89
CA ILE A 40 -9.36 0.23 9.61
C ILE A 40 -8.60 -1.09 9.82
N GLY A 41 -7.37 -1.19 9.34
CA GLY A 41 -6.51 -2.36 9.55
C GLY A 41 -6.29 -2.67 11.03
N MET A 42 -6.05 -1.65 11.86
CA MET A 42 -5.87 -1.80 13.31
C MET A 42 -7.12 -2.34 13.98
N VAL A 43 -8.30 -1.78 13.66
CA VAL A 43 -9.59 -2.27 14.20
C VAL A 43 -9.84 -3.72 13.78
N ILE A 44 -9.59 -4.05 12.52
CA ILE A 44 -9.78 -5.40 11.99
C ILE A 44 -8.84 -6.41 12.67
N THR A 45 -7.59 -6.05 12.94
CA THR A 45 -6.65 -6.94 13.63
C THR A 45 -7.04 -7.28 15.07
N LEU A 46 -7.87 -6.45 15.72
CA LEU A 46 -8.42 -6.77 17.04
C LEU A 46 -9.50 -7.87 16.97
N PHE A 47 -10.27 -7.91 15.88
CA PHE A 47 -11.30 -8.94 15.67
C PHE A 47 -10.76 -10.22 15.01
N LEU A 48 -9.76 -10.09 14.12
CA LEU A 48 -9.12 -11.19 13.42
C LEU A 48 -7.82 -11.61 14.12
N THR A 49 -7.94 -12.34 15.22
CA THR A 49 -6.80 -12.89 15.97
C THR A 49 -6.07 -14.01 15.21
N ILE A 50 -6.75 -14.73 14.30
CA ILE A 50 -6.18 -15.86 13.55
C ILE A 50 -5.47 -15.33 12.29
N LYS A 51 -4.15 -15.17 12.38
CA LYS A 51 -3.32 -14.57 11.31
C LYS A 51 -2.83 -15.59 10.27
N ASP A 52 -2.90 -16.89 10.55
CA ASP A 52 -2.22 -17.94 9.77
C ASP A 52 -2.59 -18.01 8.26
N PRO A 53 -3.87 -17.93 7.85
CA PRO A 53 -4.20 -17.98 6.42
C PRO A 53 -4.02 -16.65 5.69
N PHE A 54 -3.97 -15.51 6.41
CA PHE A 54 -3.94 -14.17 5.80
C PHE A 54 -2.52 -13.58 5.72
N THR A 55 -1.64 -13.96 6.64
CA THR A 55 -0.23 -13.51 6.69
C THR A 55 0.53 -13.65 5.36
N PRO A 56 0.45 -14.77 4.60
CA PRO A 56 1.21 -14.89 3.36
C PRO A 56 0.72 -13.92 2.27
N GLY A 57 -0.58 -13.63 2.20
CA GLY A 57 -1.13 -12.64 1.25
C GLY A 57 -0.81 -11.19 1.62
N ILE A 58 -0.85 -10.86 2.92
CA ILE A 58 -0.46 -9.53 3.41
C ILE A 58 1.02 -9.27 3.12
N ASN A 59 1.90 -10.23 3.43
CA ASN A 59 3.34 -10.11 3.15
C ASN A 59 3.65 -9.96 1.66
N TYR A 60 2.90 -10.65 0.80
CA TYR A 60 3.05 -10.51 -0.65
C TYR A 60 2.69 -9.08 -1.10
N THR A 61 1.59 -8.53 -0.59
CA THR A 61 1.14 -7.17 -0.89
C THR A 61 2.16 -6.12 -0.43
N SER A 62 2.63 -6.20 0.81
CA SER A 62 3.58 -5.22 1.37
C SER A 62 4.97 -5.25 0.75
N LYS A 63 5.37 -6.37 0.13
CA LYS A 63 6.69 -6.48 -0.52
C LYS A 63 6.60 -6.32 -2.02
N LYS A 64 5.88 -7.21 -2.70
CA LYS A 64 5.87 -7.27 -4.17
C LYS A 64 4.98 -6.20 -4.79
N ILE A 65 3.76 -6.03 -4.27
CA ILE A 65 2.81 -5.05 -4.81
C ILE A 65 3.24 -3.63 -4.47
N LEU A 66 3.65 -3.39 -3.22
CA LEU A 66 4.16 -2.07 -2.82
C LEU A 66 5.40 -1.67 -3.62
N GLN A 67 6.37 -2.57 -3.81
CA GLN A 67 7.56 -2.27 -4.60
C GLN A 67 7.22 -2.01 -6.07
N ALA A 68 6.29 -2.78 -6.66
CA ALA A 68 5.81 -2.51 -8.01
C ALA A 68 5.13 -1.13 -8.11
N ALA A 69 4.26 -0.78 -7.15
CA ALA A 69 3.61 0.53 -7.10
C ALA A 69 4.61 1.68 -7.02
N VAL A 70 5.67 1.54 -6.20
CA VAL A 70 6.75 2.54 -6.11
C VAL A 70 7.53 2.66 -7.42
N VAL A 71 7.81 1.54 -8.10
CA VAL A 71 8.48 1.55 -9.40
C VAL A 71 7.61 2.27 -10.45
N PHE A 72 6.31 1.97 -10.52
CA PHE A 72 5.37 2.66 -11.40
C PHE A 72 5.22 4.14 -11.07
N LEU A 73 5.18 4.50 -9.78
CA LEU A 73 5.19 5.89 -9.32
C LEU A 73 6.47 6.61 -9.81
N GLY A 74 7.62 5.94 -9.71
CA GLY A 74 8.91 6.41 -10.23
C GLY A 74 8.89 6.70 -11.73
N PHE A 75 8.28 5.81 -12.52
CA PHE A 75 8.11 6.02 -13.97
C PHE A 75 7.13 7.14 -14.32
N GLY A 76 6.14 7.40 -13.47
CA GLY A 76 5.17 8.48 -13.66
C GLY A 76 5.70 9.88 -13.31
N MET A 77 6.85 9.96 -12.63
CA MET A 77 7.50 11.23 -12.32
C MET A 77 8.34 11.71 -13.51
N ASN A 78 8.33 13.03 -13.74
CA ASN A 78 9.05 13.63 -14.86
C ASN A 78 10.57 13.55 -14.60
N LEU A 79 11.31 12.79 -15.43
CA LEU A 79 12.77 12.61 -15.25
C LEU A 79 13.52 13.95 -15.18
N THR A 80 13.03 14.99 -15.86
CA THR A 80 13.62 16.34 -15.84
C THR A 80 13.42 17.05 -14.50
N GLU A 81 12.26 16.88 -13.86
CA GLU A 81 12.02 17.40 -12.50
C GLU A 81 12.86 16.65 -11.47
N ILE A 82 12.97 15.32 -11.61
CA ILE A 82 13.82 14.50 -10.73
C ILE A 82 15.29 14.95 -10.84
N LEU A 83 15.79 15.20 -12.05
CA LEU A 83 17.15 15.68 -12.28
C LEU A 83 17.38 17.08 -11.69
N ALA A 84 16.40 17.99 -11.83
CA ALA A 84 16.49 19.35 -11.28
C ALA A 84 16.47 19.34 -9.74
N LYS A 85 15.57 18.57 -9.13
CA LYS A 85 15.52 18.39 -7.67
C LYS A 85 16.75 17.65 -7.14
N GLY A 86 17.24 16.64 -7.86
CA GLY A 86 18.48 15.94 -7.56
C GLY A 86 19.70 16.85 -7.54
N LYS A 87 19.84 17.73 -8.55
CA LYS A 87 20.90 18.77 -8.58
C LYS A 87 20.75 19.79 -7.45
N GLN A 88 19.53 20.08 -7.00
CA GLN A 88 19.28 21.00 -5.90
C GLN A 88 19.55 20.35 -4.53
N SER A 89 19.37 19.03 -4.39
CA SER A 89 19.75 18.28 -3.18
C SER A 89 21.26 18.02 -3.09
N LEU A 90 21.96 17.86 -4.23
CA LEU A 90 23.39 17.57 -4.29
C LEU A 90 24.32 18.59 -3.58
N PRO A 91 24.06 19.91 -3.56
CA PRO A 91 24.87 20.87 -2.81
C PRO A 91 24.50 21.00 -1.32
N ILE A 92 23.44 20.30 -0.88
CA ILE A 92 22.97 20.33 0.53
C ILE A 92 23.53 19.13 1.33
N ILE A 93 24.06 18.13 0.62
CA ILE A 93 24.90 17.04 1.14
C ILE A 93 26.37 17.31 0.81
#